data_AF-A0ABD1NQD5-F1
#
_entry.id   AF-A0ABD1NQD5-F1
#
_cell.length_a   1.000
_cell.length_b   1.000
_cell.length_c   1.000
_cell.angle_alpha   90.00
_cell.angle_beta   90.00
_cell.angle_gamma   90.00
#
_symmetry.space_group_name_H-M   'P 1'
#
loop_
_entity.id
_entity.type
_entity.pdbx_description
1 polymer ?
#
loop_
_entity_poly.entity_id
_entity_poly.type
_entity_poly.pdbx_seq_one_letter_code
_entity_poly.pdbx_strand_id
1 'polypeptide(L)'
;MQISKGLELPWYADLPRVEARFYIEQYGGATDVWIGKSLYRMPDISNNVYLDVAKFDYNRCQAQHKTEWNEIQKWYANANLQELGITRKYLLHAYFLAAATIFEPERSHVRLAWAKSQIICKIITSHFNHEATSLEQRIAFIENFRNNVDGLGKTKSKTGHEILNILLKTLDQSSKDAWRIHGRDISHQLHDAWGAWLMKLNEGVECKEEAELLVYIINICAGHMVSEETLMDPVYKRLSKLTNKICQQLYGYENEKVLGIDDCSTENNSTEIERDMQALVELVFCESNVVNQTFLMVAKTYYYGAYCSPETIDFHISKVLFERVV
;
A
#
# COMPACT_ATOMS: atom_id res chain seq x y z
N MET A 1 -22.85 13.95 -11.62
CA MET A 1 -21.44 13.50 -11.69
C MET A 1 -20.73 13.58 -10.34
N GLN A 2 -20.75 14.71 -9.60
CA GLN A 2 -20.19 14.75 -8.23
C GLN A 2 -20.99 13.92 -7.23
N ILE A 3 -22.33 14.01 -7.26
CA ILE A 3 -23.21 13.26 -6.36
C ILE A 3 -23.10 11.74 -6.60
N SER A 4 -22.99 11.31 -7.86
CA SER A 4 -22.79 9.89 -8.20
C SER A 4 -21.44 9.38 -7.69
N LYS A 5 -20.34 10.15 -7.90
CA LYS A 5 -19.02 9.78 -7.38
C LYS A 5 -18.98 9.67 -5.85
N GLY A 6 -19.63 10.60 -5.14
CA GLY A 6 -19.70 10.60 -3.67
C GLY A 6 -20.61 9.50 -3.08
N LEU A 7 -21.53 8.95 -3.88
CA LEU A 7 -22.35 7.79 -3.50
C LEU A 7 -21.67 6.45 -3.84
N GLU A 8 -20.78 6.43 -4.83
CA GLU A 8 -20.11 5.22 -5.32
C GLU A 8 -18.86 4.84 -4.51
N LEU A 9 -18.16 5.81 -3.91
CA LEU A 9 -16.93 5.59 -3.15
C LEU A 9 -17.04 6.15 -1.73
N PRO A 10 -17.11 5.30 -0.68
CA PRO A 10 -17.04 5.79 0.68
C PRO A 10 -15.68 6.44 0.95
N TRP A 11 -15.61 7.39 1.89
CA TRP A 11 -14.36 8.06 2.23
C TRP A 11 -13.24 7.09 2.63
N TYR A 12 -13.57 5.92 3.16
CA TYR A 12 -12.63 4.82 3.47
C TYR A 12 -11.96 4.21 2.23
N ALA A 13 -12.60 4.26 1.07
CA ALA A 13 -12.02 3.84 -0.20
C ALA A 13 -11.29 4.99 -0.92
N ASP A 14 -11.35 6.23 -0.43
CA ASP A 14 -10.88 7.35 -1.23
C ASP A 14 -9.34 7.51 -1.21
N LEU A 15 -8.71 7.25 -2.35
CA LEU A 15 -7.27 7.40 -2.50
C LEU A 15 -6.94 8.83 -3.00
N PRO A 16 -6.02 9.57 -2.34
CA PRO A 16 -5.79 10.99 -2.60
C PRO A 16 -5.63 11.38 -4.08
N ARG A 17 -4.86 10.59 -4.87
CA ARG A 17 -4.67 10.91 -6.30
C ARG A 17 -5.84 10.51 -7.18
N VAL A 18 -6.66 9.55 -6.77
CA VAL A 18 -7.92 9.23 -7.46
C VAL A 18 -8.91 10.36 -7.21
N GLU A 19 -9.05 10.81 -5.96
CA GLU A 19 -9.90 11.94 -5.59
C GLU A 19 -9.55 13.19 -6.42
N ALA A 20 -8.27 13.61 -6.32
CA ALA A 20 -7.75 14.78 -7.01
C ALA A 20 -7.89 14.68 -8.53
N ARG A 21 -7.69 13.50 -9.13
CA ARG A 21 -7.78 13.30 -10.58
C ARG A 21 -9.12 13.76 -11.14
N PHE A 22 -10.19 13.33 -10.48
CA PHE A 22 -11.55 13.64 -10.91
C PHE A 22 -12.00 15.01 -10.42
N TYR A 23 -11.52 15.47 -9.27
CA TYR A 23 -11.85 16.81 -8.79
C TYR A 23 -11.29 17.90 -9.72
N ILE A 24 -10.06 17.73 -10.23
CA ILE A 24 -9.46 18.67 -11.19
C ILE A 24 -10.28 18.78 -12.48
N GLU A 25 -10.92 17.69 -12.94
CA GLU A 25 -11.81 17.72 -14.11
C GLU A 25 -13.16 18.40 -13.84
N GLN A 26 -13.57 18.44 -12.58
CA GLN A 26 -14.88 18.94 -12.16
C GLN A 26 -14.83 20.39 -11.67
N TYR A 27 -13.68 20.85 -11.19
CA TYR A 27 -13.52 22.21 -10.68
C TYR A 27 -13.67 23.24 -11.81
N GLY A 28 -14.72 24.07 -11.73
CA GLY A 28 -15.07 25.01 -12.79
C GLY A 28 -14.21 26.28 -12.83
N GLY A 29 -13.27 26.45 -11.91
CA GLY A 29 -12.39 27.62 -11.86
C GLY A 29 -13.19 28.92 -11.77
N ALA A 30 -12.82 29.93 -12.54
CA ALA A 30 -13.51 31.23 -12.54
C ALA A 30 -14.96 31.20 -13.09
N THR A 31 -15.41 30.05 -13.63
CA THR A 31 -16.76 29.91 -14.18
C THR A 31 -17.81 29.51 -13.14
N ASP A 32 -17.39 29.04 -11.96
CA ASP A 32 -18.31 28.68 -10.88
C ASP A 32 -19.11 29.90 -10.41
N VAL A 33 -20.41 29.69 -10.19
CA VAL A 33 -21.35 30.71 -9.72
C VAL A 33 -22.06 30.19 -8.49
N TRP A 34 -22.11 31.03 -7.46
CA TRP A 34 -22.73 30.74 -6.17
C TRP A 34 -24.12 31.37 -6.11
N ILE A 35 -25.05 30.68 -5.45
CA ILE A 35 -26.45 31.12 -5.30
C ILE A 35 -26.64 31.68 -3.89
N GLY A 36 -27.01 32.95 -3.80
CA GLY A 36 -27.45 33.62 -2.57
C GLY A 36 -28.76 34.37 -2.82
N LYS A 37 -28.87 35.61 -2.32
CA LYS A 37 -29.97 36.51 -2.73
C LYS A 37 -29.90 36.91 -4.21
N SER A 38 -28.69 36.94 -4.75
CA SER A 38 -28.37 37.09 -6.17
C SER A 38 -27.26 36.10 -6.53
N LEU A 39 -27.03 35.89 -7.83
CA LEU A 39 -25.86 35.15 -8.29
C LEU A 39 -24.60 35.95 -7.99
N TYR A 40 -23.59 35.30 -7.41
CA TYR A 40 -22.31 35.92 -7.09
C TYR A 40 -21.14 34.97 -7.36
N ARG A 41 -19.92 35.51 -7.40
CA ARG A 41 -18.68 34.75 -7.58
C ARG A 41 -17.80 34.88 -6.34
N MET A 42 -16.97 33.86 -6.11
CA MET A 42 -16.02 33.81 -5.00
C MET A 42 -14.60 33.65 -5.56
N PRO A 43 -13.92 34.73 -5.99
CA PRO A 43 -12.62 34.63 -6.67
C PRO A 43 -11.53 33.92 -5.84
N ASP A 44 -11.58 34.04 -4.51
CA ASP A 44 -10.61 33.40 -3.62
C ASP A 44 -10.84 31.88 -3.46
N ILE A 45 -11.99 31.36 -3.91
CA ILE A 45 -12.37 29.94 -3.87
C ILE A 45 -12.36 29.32 -5.28
N SER A 46 -12.90 30.06 -6.26
CA SER A 46 -13.18 29.63 -7.62
C SER A 46 -12.38 30.49 -8.61
N ASN A 47 -11.19 30.02 -8.99
CA ASN A 47 -10.31 30.74 -9.93
C ASN A 47 -9.47 29.79 -10.79
N ASN A 48 -9.00 30.31 -11.92
CA ASN A 48 -8.21 29.51 -12.87
C ASN A 48 -6.77 29.28 -12.40
N VAL A 49 -6.23 30.12 -11.51
CA VAL A 49 -4.86 29.96 -10.99
C VAL A 49 -4.74 28.64 -10.22
N TYR A 50 -5.70 28.33 -9.35
CA TYR A 50 -5.73 27.06 -8.62
C TYR A 50 -5.85 25.87 -9.56
N LEU A 51 -6.70 25.96 -10.59
CA LEU A 51 -6.87 24.90 -11.58
C LEU A 51 -5.58 24.65 -12.36
N ASP A 52 -4.93 25.71 -12.85
CA ASP A 52 -3.70 25.61 -13.64
C ASP A 52 -2.54 25.03 -12.81
N VAL A 53 -2.39 25.48 -11.56
CA VAL A 53 -1.39 24.93 -10.62
C VAL A 53 -1.68 23.46 -10.32
N ALA A 54 -2.94 23.09 -10.06
CA ALA A 54 -3.32 21.71 -9.79
C ALA A 54 -3.03 20.78 -10.98
N LYS A 55 -3.36 21.21 -12.21
CA LYS A 55 -3.04 20.47 -13.44
C LYS A 55 -1.53 20.29 -13.60
N PHE A 56 -0.76 21.36 -13.39
CA PHE A 56 0.69 21.33 -13.50
C PHE A 56 1.33 20.38 -12.48
N ASP A 57 0.99 20.51 -11.19
CA ASP A 57 1.50 19.65 -10.12
C ASP A 57 1.12 18.18 -10.36
N TYR A 58 -0.13 17.92 -10.74
CA TYR A 58 -0.60 16.57 -11.03
C TYR A 58 0.20 15.92 -12.15
N ASN A 59 0.39 16.63 -13.26
CA ASN A 59 1.14 16.14 -14.41
C ASN A 59 2.64 15.95 -14.10
N ARG A 60 3.21 16.73 -13.19
CA ARG A 60 4.59 16.55 -12.70
C ARG A 60 4.72 15.28 -11.88
N CYS A 61 3.82 15.04 -10.92
CA CYS A 61 3.78 13.81 -10.14
C CYS A 61 3.57 12.58 -11.03
N GLN A 62 2.61 12.63 -11.95
CA GLN A 62 2.34 11.54 -12.88
C GLN A 62 3.55 11.20 -13.77
N ALA A 63 4.33 12.19 -14.21
CA ALA A 63 5.54 11.95 -15.00
C ALA A 63 6.60 11.17 -14.19
N GLN A 64 6.75 11.49 -12.90
CA GLN A 64 7.60 10.74 -11.99
C GLN A 64 7.07 9.30 -11.83
N HIS A 65 5.77 9.12 -11.64
CA HIS A 65 5.17 7.79 -11.47
C HIS A 65 5.32 6.90 -12.72
N LYS A 66 5.24 7.49 -13.92
CA LYS A 66 5.53 6.77 -15.18
C LYS A 66 6.99 6.29 -15.26
N THR A 67 7.92 7.07 -14.74
CA THR A 67 9.34 6.71 -14.71
C THR A 67 9.57 5.53 -13.75
N GLU A 68 9.01 5.63 -12.54
CA GLU A 68 9.04 4.57 -11.53
C GLU A 68 8.38 3.27 -12.01
N TRP A 69 7.27 3.37 -12.76
CA TRP A 69 6.63 2.20 -13.35
C TRP A 69 7.59 1.43 -14.28
N ASN A 70 8.36 2.13 -15.11
CA ASN A 70 9.39 1.49 -15.94
C ASN A 70 10.47 0.79 -15.10
N GLU A 71 10.84 1.35 -13.94
CA GLU A 71 11.79 0.74 -13.02
C GLU A 71 11.24 -0.53 -12.38
N ILE A 72 9.97 -0.51 -11.96
CA ILE A 72 9.27 -1.69 -11.41
C ILE A 72 9.15 -2.79 -12.46
N GLN A 73 8.86 -2.47 -13.71
CA GLN A 73 8.81 -3.45 -14.79
C GLN A 73 10.18 -4.11 -15.04
N LYS A 74 11.28 -3.34 -14.97
CA LYS A 74 12.63 -3.90 -15.04
C LYS A 74 12.94 -4.81 -13.86
N TRP A 75 12.58 -4.40 -12.64
CA TRP A 75 12.73 -5.24 -11.45
C TRP A 75 11.94 -6.55 -11.57
N TYR A 76 10.68 -6.49 -12.05
CA TYR A 76 9.84 -7.66 -12.30
C TYR A 76 10.49 -8.67 -13.25
N ALA A 77 11.05 -8.19 -14.36
CA ALA A 77 11.74 -9.04 -15.32
C ALA A 77 13.05 -9.61 -14.75
N ASN A 78 13.88 -8.79 -14.11
CA ASN A 78 15.19 -9.20 -13.59
C ASN A 78 15.10 -10.19 -12.42
N ALA A 79 14.03 -10.11 -11.62
CA ALA A 79 13.77 -11.00 -10.50
C ALA A 79 12.90 -12.20 -10.87
N ASN A 80 12.57 -12.40 -12.17
CA ASN A 80 11.72 -13.49 -12.66
C ASN A 80 10.40 -13.65 -11.87
N LEU A 81 9.78 -12.54 -11.45
CA LEU A 81 8.61 -12.60 -10.55
C LEU A 81 7.41 -13.30 -11.19
N GLN A 82 7.37 -13.42 -12.52
CA GLN A 82 6.37 -14.20 -13.24
C GLN A 82 6.40 -15.67 -12.85
N GLU A 83 7.58 -16.27 -12.76
CA GLU A 83 7.77 -17.69 -12.36
C GLU A 83 7.43 -17.91 -10.88
N LEU A 84 7.45 -16.84 -10.08
CA LEU A 84 7.02 -16.84 -8.68
C LEU A 84 5.52 -16.51 -8.51
N GLY A 85 4.75 -16.53 -9.60
CA GLY A 85 3.28 -16.40 -9.56
C GLY A 85 2.77 -14.96 -9.56
N ILE A 86 3.63 -13.95 -9.79
CA ILE A 86 3.19 -12.55 -9.86
C ILE A 86 2.81 -12.19 -11.29
N THR A 87 1.55 -11.79 -11.49
CA THR A 87 1.08 -11.31 -12.79
C THR A 87 1.45 -9.84 -13.00
N ARG A 88 1.55 -9.40 -14.26
CA ARG A 88 1.73 -7.97 -14.59
C ARG A 88 0.57 -7.10 -14.08
N LYS A 89 -0.65 -7.65 -14.05
CA LYS A 89 -1.82 -6.95 -13.50
C LYS A 89 -1.65 -6.70 -12.00
N TYR A 90 -1.23 -7.71 -11.24
CA TYR A 90 -0.97 -7.54 -9.80
C TYR A 90 0.20 -6.57 -9.54
N LEU A 91 1.28 -6.65 -10.32
CA LEU A 91 2.40 -5.72 -10.26
C LEU A 91 1.94 -4.25 -10.43
N LEU A 92 1.13 -4.00 -11.46
CA LEU A 92 0.58 -2.67 -11.74
C LEU A 92 -0.37 -2.20 -10.63
N HIS A 93 -1.22 -3.10 -10.14
CA HIS A 93 -2.16 -2.79 -9.07
C HIS A 93 -1.44 -2.42 -7.77
N ALA A 94 -0.45 -3.21 -7.33
CA ALA A 94 0.33 -2.92 -6.13
C ALA A 94 1.07 -1.56 -6.24
N TYR A 95 1.66 -1.27 -7.40
CA TYR A 95 2.28 0.03 -7.62
C TYR A 95 1.27 1.18 -7.62
N PHE A 96 0.13 0.98 -8.27
CA PHE A 96 -0.95 1.97 -8.30
C PHE A 96 -1.44 2.33 -6.89
N LEU A 97 -1.69 1.35 -6.02
CA LEU A 97 -2.14 1.61 -4.64
C LEU A 97 -1.14 2.48 -3.87
N ALA A 98 0.15 2.16 -3.97
CA ALA A 98 1.22 2.95 -3.36
C ALA A 98 1.28 4.38 -3.94
N ALA A 99 1.26 4.52 -5.27
CA ALA A 99 1.37 5.81 -5.96
C ALA A 99 0.13 6.70 -5.84
N ALA A 100 -1.04 6.09 -5.74
CA ALA A 100 -2.29 6.81 -5.53
C ALA A 100 -2.41 7.38 -4.11
N THR A 101 -1.65 6.81 -3.16
CA THR A 101 -1.67 7.16 -1.73
C THR A 101 -0.52 8.08 -1.34
N ILE A 102 0.73 7.74 -1.68
CA ILE A 102 1.93 8.56 -1.46
C ILE A 102 2.42 9.06 -2.80
N PHE A 103 2.09 10.28 -3.17
CA PHE A 103 2.24 10.73 -4.55
C PHE A 103 3.38 11.71 -4.79
N GLU A 104 3.94 12.26 -3.71
CA GLU A 104 4.91 13.34 -3.77
C GLU A 104 6.21 12.87 -4.46
N PRO A 105 6.76 13.60 -5.45
CA PRO A 105 7.90 13.13 -6.24
C PRO A 105 9.11 12.67 -5.40
N GLU A 106 9.42 13.40 -4.34
CA GLU A 106 10.51 13.15 -3.39
C GLU A 106 10.35 11.86 -2.58
N ARG A 107 9.12 11.33 -2.48
CA ARG A 107 8.81 10.09 -1.76
C ARG A 107 8.83 8.85 -2.66
N SER A 108 9.55 8.92 -3.78
CA SER A 108 9.73 7.81 -4.73
C SER A 108 10.20 6.52 -4.06
N HIS A 109 11.26 6.59 -3.27
CA HIS A 109 11.80 5.46 -2.51
C HIS A 109 10.76 4.80 -1.59
N VAL A 110 9.89 5.59 -0.96
CA VAL A 110 8.82 5.08 -0.07
C VAL A 110 7.76 4.32 -0.88
N ARG A 111 7.31 4.86 -2.02
CA ARG A 111 6.37 4.16 -2.91
C ARG A 111 6.94 2.84 -3.41
N LEU A 112 8.18 2.86 -3.88
CA LEU A 112 8.86 1.68 -4.42
C LEU A 112 9.06 0.61 -3.33
N ALA A 113 9.47 1.02 -2.13
CA ALA A 113 9.61 0.11 -1.00
C ALA A 113 8.26 -0.52 -0.61
N TRP A 114 7.19 0.28 -0.54
CA TRP A 114 5.84 -0.24 -0.27
C TRP A 114 5.41 -1.26 -1.32
N ALA A 115 5.39 -0.88 -2.60
CA ALA A 115 4.90 -1.75 -3.67
C ALA A 115 5.71 -3.06 -3.76
N LYS A 116 7.04 -2.99 -3.66
CA LYS A 116 7.89 -4.19 -3.66
C LYS A 116 7.66 -5.07 -2.43
N SER A 117 7.48 -4.48 -1.25
CA SER A 117 7.23 -5.22 -0.01
C SER A 117 5.92 -6.00 -0.08
N GLN A 118 4.85 -5.36 -0.55
CA GLN A 118 3.56 -6.04 -0.76
C GLN A 118 3.68 -7.24 -1.72
N ILE A 119 4.42 -7.08 -2.82
CA ILE A 119 4.65 -8.16 -3.78
C ILE A 119 5.46 -9.30 -3.14
N ILE A 120 6.51 -8.98 -2.39
CA ILE A 120 7.34 -9.98 -1.72
C ILE A 120 6.54 -10.72 -0.63
N CYS A 121 5.70 -10.00 0.15
CA CYS A 121 4.78 -10.61 1.10
C CYS A 121 3.88 -11.64 0.40
N LYS A 122 3.26 -11.28 -0.74
CA LYS A 122 2.45 -12.22 -1.52
C LYS A 122 3.23 -13.45 -1.98
N ILE A 123 4.45 -13.27 -2.50
CA ILE A 123 5.31 -14.39 -2.95
C ILE A 123 5.62 -15.33 -1.77
N ILE A 124 6.03 -14.79 -0.63
CA ILE A 124 6.40 -15.57 0.55
C ILE A 124 5.18 -16.30 1.12
N THR A 125 4.05 -15.61 1.29
CA THR A 125 2.80 -16.20 1.77
C THR A 125 2.33 -17.32 0.84
N SER A 126 2.40 -17.12 -0.48
CA SER A 126 2.06 -18.16 -1.46
C SER A 126 3.01 -19.36 -1.38
N HIS A 127 4.32 -19.12 -1.25
CA HIS A 127 5.31 -20.19 -1.11
C HIS A 127 5.10 -20.97 0.19
N PHE A 128 4.84 -20.29 1.31
CA PHE A 128 4.63 -20.92 2.60
C PHE A 128 3.34 -21.75 2.57
N ASN A 129 2.24 -21.21 2.05
CA ASN A 129 0.94 -21.91 2.00
C ASN A 129 0.85 -23.02 0.93
N HIS A 130 1.86 -23.17 0.07
CA HIS A 130 1.90 -24.23 -0.92
C HIS A 130 2.01 -25.61 -0.25
N GLU A 131 1.17 -26.57 -0.63
CA GLU A 131 1.08 -27.90 0.00
C GLU A 131 2.42 -28.65 0.04
N ALA A 132 3.26 -28.45 -0.98
CA ALA A 132 4.58 -29.08 -1.06
C ALA A 132 5.65 -28.46 -0.13
N THR A 133 5.36 -27.33 0.52
CA THR A 133 6.32 -26.63 1.37
C THR A 133 6.25 -27.17 2.81
N SER A 134 7.27 -27.92 3.23
CA SER A 134 7.31 -28.52 4.57
C SER A 134 7.65 -27.49 5.66
N LEU A 135 7.27 -27.78 6.90
CA LEU A 135 7.62 -26.95 8.06
C LEU A 135 9.14 -26.77 8.20
N GLU A 136 9.92 -27.83 7.95
CA GLU A 136 11.39 -27.75 7.99
C GLU A 136 11.94 -26.81 6.91
N GLN A 137 11.30 -26.74 5.74
CA GLN A 137 11.69 -25.79 4.68
C GLN A 137 11.38 -24.35 5.09
N ARG A 138 10.24 -24.10 5.74
CA ARG A 138 9.88 -22.77 6.28
C ARG A 138 10.84 -22.33 7.38
N ILE A 139 11.13 -23.21 8.35
CA ILE A 139 12.11 -22.94 9.41
C ILE A 139 13.49 -22.65 8.82
N ALA A 140 13.96 -23.47 7.87
CA ALA A 140 15.24 -23.25 7.21
C ALA A 140 15.26 -21.92 6.43
N PHE A 141 14.17 -21.52 5.77
CA PHE A 141 14.07 -20.22 5.11
C PHE A 141 14.31 -19.07 6.10
N ILE A 142 13.67 -19.14 7.27
CA ILE A 142 13.76 -18.11 8.32
C ILE A 142 15.14 -18.06 8.96
N GLU A 143 15.73 -19.22 9.26
CA GLU A 143 17.09 -19.31 9.78
C GLU A 143 18.11 -18.72 8.79
N ASN A 144 17.95 -19.01 7.49
CA ASN A 144 18.83 -18.46 6.46
C ASN A 144 18.66 -16.94 6.32
N PHE A 145 17.44 -16.42 6.45
CA PHE A 145 17.18 -14.98 6.50
C PHE A 145 17.87 -14.30 7.70
N ARG A 146 17.74 -14.89 8.90
CA ARG A 146 18.32 -14.31 10.13
C ARG A 146 19.85 -14.33 10.15
N ASN A 147 20.45 -15.39 9.63
CA ASN A 147 21.89 -15.57 9.71
C ASN A 147 22.67 -14.81 8.62
N ASN A 148 22.00 -14.11 7.69
CA ASN A 148 22.61 -13.43 6.54
C ASN A 148 23.62 -14.31 5.78
N VAL A 149 23.40 -15.63 5.77
CA VAL A 149 24.35 -16.55 5.13
C VAL A 149 24.20 -16.34 3.63
N ASP A 150 25.29 -15.90 2.99
CA ASP A 150 25.46 -15.90 1.52
C ASP A 150 25.13 -17.30 0.98
N GLY A 151 23.85 -17.53 0.68
CA GLY A 151 23.22 -18.49 -0.22
C GLY A 151 23.71 -19.93 -0.38
N LEU A 152 24.73 -20.40 0.34
CA LEU A 152 25.43 -21.65 0.07
C LEU A 152 25.22 -22.70 1.15
N GLY A 153 24.63 -22.33 2.28
CA GLY A 153 24.42 -23.23 3.41
C GLY A 153 22.96 -23.58 3.65
N LYS A 154 22.46 -24.66 3.04
CA LYS A 154 21.32 -25.49 3.52
C LYS A 154 19.88 -25.09 3.18
N THR A 155 19.58 -24.25 2.18
CA THR A 155 18.19 -24.19 1.67
C THR A 155 17.86 -25.46 0.89
N LYS A 156 16.96 -26.31 1.40
CA LYS A 156 16.50 -27.52 0.69
C LYS A 156 15.58 -27.21 -0.51
N SER A 157 15.11 -25.97 -0.65
CA SER A 157 14.22 -25.50 -1.71
C SER A 157 14.92 -24.47 -2.60
N LYS A 158 15.05 -24.78 -3.90
CA LYS A 158 15.60 -23.85 -4.91
C LYS A 158 14.75 -22.57 -4.98
N THR A 159 13.43 -22.71 -4.99
CA THR A 159 12.48 -21.60 -5.03
C THR A 159 12.59 -20.73 -3.77
N GLY A 160 12.67 -21.35 -2.58
CA GLY A 160 12.86 -20.61 -1.33
C GLY A 160 14.16 -19.80 -1.32
N HIS A 161 15.24 -20.33 -1.89
CA HIS A 161 16.49 -19.59 -2.03
C HIS A 161 16.37 -18.37 -2.97
N GLU A 162 15.68 -18.53 -4.10
CA GLU A 162 15.42 -17.42 -5.04
C GLU A 162 14.60 -16.30 -4.40
N ILE A 163 13.52 -16.65 -3.69
CA ILE A 163 12.69 -15.70 -2.95
C ILE A 163 13.52 -14.95 -1.89
N LEU A 164 14.34 -15.66 -1.13
CA LEU A 164 15.20 -15.06 -0.12
C LEU A 164 16.20 -14.06 -0.73
N ASN A 165 16.81 -14.41 -1.85
CA ASN A 165 17.73 -13.52 -2.57
C ASN A 165 17.02 -12.25 -3.07
N ILE A 166 15.78 -12.36 -3.53
CA ILE A 166 14.97 -11.21 -3.96
C ILE A 166 14.66 -10.30 -2.77
N LEU A 167 14.26 -10.88 -1.64
CA LEU A 167 14.02 -10.14 -0.39
C LEU A 167 15.28 -9.39 0.04
N LEU A 168 16.41 -10.08 0.24
CA LEU A 168 17.66 -9.49 0.72
C LEU A 168 18.17 -8.36 -0.20
N LYS A 169 18.16 -8.57 -1.52
CA LYS A 169 18.53 -7.52 -2.48
C LYS A 169 17.61 -6.30 -2.42
N THR A 170 16.31 -6.53 -2.16
CA THR A 170 15.34 -5.44 -2.03
C THR A 170 15.56 -4.66 -0.74
N LEU A 171 15.86 -5.33 0.38
CA LEU A 171 16.17 -4.66 1.65
C LEU A 171 17.47 -3.85 1.56
N ASP A 172 18.52 -4.43 0.98
CA ASP A 172 19.79 -3.74 0.73
C ASP A 172 19.61 -2.49 -0.14
N GLN A 173 18.81 -2.58 -1.21
CA GLN A 173 18.50 -1.43 -2.06
C GLN A 173 17.73 -0.35 -1.29
N SER A 174 16.69 -0.73 -0.52
CA SER A 174 15.92 0.21 0.30
C SER A 174 16.79 0.90 1.35
N SER A 175 17.72 0.17 1.97
CA SER A 175 18.67 0.72 2.93
C SER A 175 19.65 1.71 2.28
N LYS A 176 20.19 1.38 1.11
CA LYS A 176 21.04 2.31 0.32
C LYS A 176 20.29 3.57 -0.07
N ASP A 177 19.02 3.46 -0.44
CA ASP A 177 18.18 4.61 -0.76
C ASP A 177 17.92 5.49 0.47
N ALA A 178 17.61 4.88 1.62
CA ALA A 178 17.43 5.61 2.88
C ALA A 178 18.72 6.29 3.34
N TRP A 179 19.88 5.64 3.19
CA TRP A 179 21.18 6.25 3.48
C TRP A 179 21.44 7.47 2.59
N ARG A 180 21.18 7.34 1.28
CA ARG A 180 21.37 8.44 0.32
C ARG A 180 20.47 9.64 0.60
N ILE A 181 19.22 9.40 1.03
CA ILE A 181 18.20 10.44 1.15
C ILE A 181 18.21 11.07 2.55
N HIS A 182 18.30 10.24 3.59
CA HIS A 182 18.15 10.66 4.99
C HIS A 182 19.46 10.61 5.79
N GLY A 183 20.54 10.04 5.23
CA GLY A 183 21.80 9.84 5.94
C GLY A 183 21.72 8.80 7.05
N ARG A 184 20.75 7.88 7.00
CA ARG A 184 20.49 6.87 8.03
C ARG A 184 20.54 5.47 7.44
N ASP A 185 21.20 4.58 8.17
CA ASP A 185 21.17 3.15 7.88
C ASP A 185 19.93 2.54 8.54
N ILE A 186 19.06 1.94 7.72
CA ILE A 186 17.84 1.26 8.17
C ILE A 186 17.92 -0.25 7.99
N SER A 187 19.11 -0.80 7.68
CA SER A 187 19.30 -2.23 7.38
C SER A 187 18.83 -3.09 8.55
N HIS A 188 19.24 -2.76 9.78
CA HIS A 188 18.87 -3.52 10.97
C HIS A 188 17.36 -3.52 11.19
N GLN A 189 16.71 -2.35 11.10
CA GLN A 189 15.28 -2.18 11.27
C GLN A 189 14.48 -2.96 10.20
N LEU A 190 14.94 -2.93 8.95
CA LEU A 190 14.35 -3.75 7.89
C LEU A 190 14.47 -5.24 8.20
N HIS A 191 15.67 -5.70 8.55
CA HIS A 191 15.91 -7.12 8.87
C HIS A 191 15.08 -7.60 10.06
N ASP A 192 14.98 -6.81 11.14
CA ASP A 192 14.18 -7.15 12.31
C ASP A 192 12.69 -7.23 11.98
N ALA A 193 12.14 -6.24 11.26
CA ALA A 193 10.73 -6.19 10.93
C ALA A 193 10.32 -7.38 10.04
N TRP A 194 11.09 -7.66 8.99
CA TRP A 194 10.86 -8.81 8.13
C TRP A 194 11.04 -10.13 8.88
N GLY A 195 12.05 -10.22 9.77
CA GLY A 195 12.30 -11.41 10.59
C GLY A 195 11.17 -11.69 11.56
N ALA A 196 10.61 -10.66 12.19
CA ALA A 196 9.46 -10.76 13.08
C ALA A 196 8.21 -11.22 12.32
N TRP A 197 7.92 -10.62 11.17
CA TRP A 197 6.80 -11.02 10.32
C TRP A 197 6.92 -12.47 9.82
N LEU A 198 8.10 -12.89 9.37
CA LEU A 198 8.37 -14.25 8.92
C LEU A 198 8.15 -15.31 10.02
N MET A 199 8.53 -15.01 11.27
CA MET A 199 8.26 -15.90 12.41
C MET A 199 6.77 -16.07 12.64
N LYS A 200 6.02 -14.97 12.69
CA LYS A 200 4.57 -14.99 12.89
C LYS A 200 3.85 -15.74 11.77
N LEU A 201 4.29 -15.55 10.53
CA LEU A 201 3.79 -16.31 9.36
C LEU A 201 4.00 -17.83 9.52
N ASN A 202 5.14 -18.25 10.09
CA ASN A 202 5.43 -19.67 10.28
C ASN A 202 4.61 -20.35 11.38
N GLU A 203 4.19 -19.60 12.40
CA GLU A 203 3.37 -20.10 13.51
C GLU A 203 1.96 -20.52 13.07
N GLY A 204 1.59 -20.32 11.81
CA GLY A 204 0.28 -20.71 11.28
C GLY A 204 -0.86 -19.86 11.82
N VAL A 205 -0.54 -18.77 12.53
CA VAL A 205 -1.45 -17.64 12.66
C VAL A 205 -1.74 -17.23 11.24
N GLU A 206 -2.97 -17.47 10.77
CA GLU A 206 -3.46 -17.05 9.46
C GLU A 206 -2.84 -15.68 9.14
N CYS A 207 -1.98 -15.61 8.12
CA CYS A 207 -1.03 -14.51 7.98
C CYS A 207 -1.74 -13.17 7.83
N LYS A 208 -1.81 -12.36 8.90
CA LYS A 208 -2.68 -11.17 8.93
C LYS A 208 -1.99 -9.91 9.44
N GLU A 209 -0.70 -9.97 9.75
CA GLU A 209 0.11 -8.80 10.12
C GLU A 209 0.96 -8.22 8.97
N GLU A 210 0.61 -8.55 7.72
CA GLU A 210 1.21 -7.90 6.55
C GLU A 210 1.04 -6.38 6.61
N ALA A 211 -0.12 -5.89 7.07
CA ALA A 211 -0.39 -4.47 7.11
C ALA A 211 0.53 -3.74 8.11
N GLU A 212 0.80 -4.30 9.29
CA GLU A 212 1.79 -3.76 10.22
C GLU A 212 3.19 -3.71 9.61
N LEU A 213 3.63 -4.79 8.93
CA LEU A 213 4.93 -4.80 8.26
C LEU A 213 5.01 -3.68 7.21
N LEU A 214 3.98 -3.52 6.37
CA LEU A 214 3.92 -2.46 5.36
C LEU A 214 3.96 -1.08 6.00
N VAL A 215 3.18 -0.85 7.06
CA VAL A 215 3.17 0.42 7.81
C VAL A 215 4.56 0.73 8.37
N TYR A 216 5.23 -0.26 8.95
CA TYR A 216 6.57 -0.10 9.49
C TYR A 216 7.57 0.29 8.38
N ILE A 217 7.57 -0.45 7.27
CA ILE A 217 8.46 -0.21 6.11
C ILE A 217 8.24 1.20 5.54
N ILE A 218 6.98 1.61 5.34
CA ILE A 218 6.63 2.94 4.82
C ILE A 218 7.22 4.02 5.73
N ASN A 219 7.09 3.88 7.04
CA ASN A 219 7.56 4.86 8.01
C ASN A 219 9.08 4.95 8.05
N ILE A 220 9.80 3.83 8.17
CA ILE A 220 11.27 3.87 8.23
C ILE A 220 11.89 4.32 6.91
N CYS A 221 11.31 3.95 5.76
CA CYS A 221 11.76 4.43 4.47
C CYS A 221 11.51 5.94 4.32
N ALA A 222 10.42 6.46 4.89
CA ALA A 222 10.14 7.90 4.94
C ALA A 222 11.06 8.67 5.91
N GLY A 223 11.96 8.00 6.65
CA GLY A 223 12.87 8.62 7.61
C GLY A 223 12.25 8.87 8.98
N HIS A 224 11.05 8.34 9.26
CA HIS A 224 10.41 8.46 10.56
C HIS A 224 11.11 7.54 11.58
N MET A 225 11.36 8.07 12.78
CA MET A 225 11.95 7.29 13.87
C MET A 225 10.86 6.38 14.47
N VAL A 226 10.90 5.09 14.15
CA VAL A 226 10.08 4.09 14.84
C VAL A 226 10.98 3.38 15.85
N SER A 227 11.04 3.91 17.07
CA SER A 227 11.83 3.33 18.16
C SER A 227 11.14 2.09 18.76
N GLU A 228 11.90 1.29 19.52
CA GLU A 228 11.30 0.21 20.33
C GLU A 228 10.22 0.76 21.29
N GLU A 229 10.41 1.96 21.84
CA GLU A 229 9.40 2.62 22.67
C GLU A 229 8.11 2.91 21.88
N THR A 230 8.22 3.33 20.62
CA THR A 230 7.07 3.55 19.74
C THR A 230 6.33 2.24 19.44
N LEU A 231 7.07 1.15 19.22
CA LEU A 231 6.48 -0.18 19.01
C LEU A 231 5.81 -0.72 20.29
N MET A 232 6.30 -0.30 21.45
CA MET A 232 5.76 -0.71 22.75
C MET A 232 4.57 0.12 23.21
N ASP A 233 4.36 1.28 22.59
CA ASP A 233 3.27 2.19 22.87
C ASP A 233 1.89 1.50 22.73
N PRO A 234 0.99 1.67 23.73
CA PRO A 234 -0.33 1.05 23.70
C PRO A 234 -1.19 1.47 22.50
N VAL A 235 -1.05 2.71 22.02
CA VAL A 235 -1.82 3.23 20.89
C VAL A 235 -1.28 2.66 19.59
N TYR A 236 0.04 2.60 19.41
CA TYR A 236 0.65 1.91 18.27
C TYR A 236 0.18 0.45 18.18
N LYS A 237 0.21 -0.29 19.30
CA LYS A 237 -0.27 -1.69 19.35
C LYS A 237 -1.75 -1.81 19.00
N ARG A 238 -2.58 -0.86 19.44
CA ARG A 238 -4.02 -0.85 19.11
C ARG A 238 -4.24 -0.55 17.63
N LEU A 239 -3.51 0.42 17.06
CA LEU A 239 -3.54 0.75 15.63
C LEU A 239 -3.10 -0.43 14.77
N SER A 240 -1.98 -1.08 15.13
CA SER A 240 -1.47 -2.28 14.46
C SER A 240 -2.52 -3.40 14.46
N LYS A 241 -3.04 -3.77 15.65
CA LYS A 241 -4.05 -4.83 15.78
C LYS A 241 -5.29 -4.54 14.94
N LEU A 242 -5.79 -3.31 14.97
CA LEU A 242 -7.00 -2.92 14.26
C LEU A 242 -6.78 -2.91 12.74
N THR A 243 -5.66 -2.34 12.28
CA THR A 243 -5.30 -2.28 10.86
C THR A 243 -5.13 -3.67 10.28
N ASN A 244 -4.43 -4.56 10.98
CA ASN A 244 -4.25 -5.96 10.59
C ASN A 244 -5.60 -6.67 10.48
N LYS A 245 -6.48 -6.54 11.49
CA LYS A 245 -7.84 -7.10 11.48
C LYS A 245 -8.66 -6.62 10.27
N ILE A 246 -8.63 -5.33 9.98
CA ILE A 246 -9.36 -4.73 8.87
C ILE A 246 -8.84 -5.25 7.53
N CYS A 247 -7.52 -5.16 7.30
CA CYS A 247 -6.90 -5.58 6.03
C CYS A 247 -7.15 -7.06 5.76
N GLN A 248 -7.11 -7.88 6.82
CA GLN A 248 -7.50 -9.28 6.80
C GLN A 248 -8.95 -9.50 6.34
N GLN A 249 -9.91 -8.81 6.95
CA GLN A 249 -11.32 -9.01 6.65
C GLN A 249 -11.62 -8.58 5.21
N LEU A 250 -11.02 -7.47 4.78
CA LEU A 250 -11.13 -6.96 3.41
C LEU A 250 -10.51 -7.90 2.39
N TYR A 251 -9.35 -8.49 2.69
CA TYR A 251 -8.72 -9.49 1.82
C TYR A 251 -9.57 -10.77 1.71
N GLY A 252 -10.18 -11.21 2.81
CA GLY A 252 -11.15 -12.33 2.80
C GLY A 252 -12.36 -12.01 1.91
N TYR A 253 -12.96 -10.85 2.12
CA TYR A 253 -14.11 -10.36 1.34
C TYR A 253 -13.82 -10.25 -0.16
N GLU A 254 -12.65 -9.73 -0.55
CA GLU A 254 -12.23 -9.65 -1.95
C GLU A 254 -12.17 -11.05 -2.60
N ASN A 255 -11.61 -12.04 -1.89
CA ASN A 255 -11.52 -13.42 -2.40
C ASN A 255 -12.90 -14.10 -2.47
N GLU A 256 -13.78 -13.90 -1.50
CA GLU A 256 -15.15 -14.45 -1.50
C GLU A 256 -15.98 -13.89 -2.67
N LYS A 257 -15.86 -12.58 -2.93
CA LYS A 257 -16.51 -11.91 -4.06
C LYS A 257 -16.05 -12.45 -5.41
N VAL A 258 -14.76 -12.76 -5.55
CA VAL A 258 -14.21 -13.39 -6.77
C VAL A 258 -14.74 -14.81 -6.96
N LEU A 259 -15.04 -15.54 -5.87
CA LEU A 259 -15.57 -16.91 -5.90
C LEU A 259 -17.11 -16.96 -6.08
N GLY A 260 -17.80 -15.82 -6.07
CA GLY A 260 -19.25 -15.75 -6.30
C GLY A 260 -20.11 -16.35 -5.17
N ILE A 261 -19.58 -16.39 -3.94
CA ILE A 261 -20.30 -16.87 -2.76
C ILE A 261 -21.10 -15.69 -2.20
N ASP A 262 -22.38 -15.61 -2.55
CA ASP A 262 -23.31 -14.58 -2.06
C ASP A 262 -24.06 -15.15 -0.84
N ASP A 263 -23.60 -14.81 0.37
CA ASP A 263 -24.15 -15.35 1.62
C ASP A 263 -24.58 -14.23 2.60
N CYS A 264 -25.56 -14.52 3.45
CA CYS A 264 -26.12 -13.59 4.45
C CYS A 264 -25.05 -13.11 5.48
N SER A 265 -23.93 -13.80 5.57
CA SER A 265 -22.74 -13.43 6.35
C SER A 265 -22.00 -12.20 5.82
N THR A 266 -22.17 -11.86 4.54
CA THR A 266 -21.49 -10.73 3.88
C THR A 266 -21.96 -9.37 4.41
N GLU A 267 -23.24 -9.19 4.73
CA GLU A 267 -23.77 -7.95 5.32
C GLU A 267 -23.23 -7.71 6.74
N ASN A 268 -23.20 -8.77 7.57
CA ASN A 268 -22.66 -8.66 8.93
C ASN A 268 -21.16 -8.32 8.94
N ASN A 269 -20.38 -8.93 8.05
CA ASN A 269 -18.94 -8.63 7.89
C ASN A 269 -18.71 -7.19 7.43
N SER A 270 -19.52 -6.68 6.49
CA SER A 270 -19.46 -5.28 6.03
C SER A 270 -19.65 -4.30 7.20
N THR A 271 -20.63 -4.53 8.07
CA THR A 271 -20.88 -3.65 9.24
C THR A 271 -19.77 -3.71 10.30
N GLU A 272 -19.07 -4.84 10.43
CA GLU A 272 -17.94 -4.97 11.35
C GLU A 272 -16.72 -4.22 10.83
N ILE A 273 -16.40 -4.38 9.54
CA ILE A 273 -15.30 -3.67 8.88
C ILE A 273 -15.51 -2.16 9.00
N GLU A 274 -16.73 -1.66 8.79
CA GLU A 274 -17.03 -0.23 8.96
C GLU A 274 -16.81 0.27 10.38
N ARG A 275 -17.26 -0.48 11.40
CA ARG A 275 -17.03 -0.13 12.81
C ARG A 275 -15.55 -0.11 13.17
N ASP A 276 -14.80 -1.08 12.68
CA ASP A 276 -13.36 -1.14 12.91
C ASP A 276 -12.63 0.00 12.18
N MET A 277 -13.04 0.34 10.95
CA MET A 277 -12.53 1.52 10.23
C MET A 277 -12.84 2.82 10.96
N GLN A 278 -14.04 2.99 11.52
CA GLN A 278 -14.39 4.14 12.35
C GLN A 278 -13.46 4.25 13.56
N ALA A 279 -13.26 3.15 14.29
CA ALA A 279 -12.36 3.12 15.44
C ALA A 279 -10.91 3.43 15.05
N LEU A 280 -10.45 2.99 13.88
CA LEU A 280 -9.11 3.28 13.38
C LEU A 280 -8.94 4.78 13.12
N VAL A 281 -9.94 5.39 12.47
CA VAL A 281 -9.97 6.82 12.16
C VAL A 281 -9.96 7.65 13.45
N GLU A 282 -10.81 7.31 14.42
CA GLU A 282 -10.83 7.98 15.72
C GLU A 282 -9.47 7.93 16.41
N LEU A 283 -8.81 6.78 16.45
CA LEU A 283 -7.49 6.64 17.07
C LEU A 283 -6.42 7.47 16.36
N VAL A 284 -6.41 7.46 15.03
CA VAL A 284 -5.43 8.19 14.22
C VAL A 284 -5.59 9.71 14.38
N PHE A 285 -6.83 10.22 14.50
CA PHE A 285 -7.07 11.66 14.67
C PHE A 285 -6.99 12.15 16.11
N CYS A 286 -7.26 11.29 17.10
CA CYS A 286 -7.08 11.63 18.52
C CYS A 286 -5.59 11.85 18.89
N GLU A 287 -4.69 11.04 18.33
CA GLU A 287 -3.25 11.15 18.54
C GLU A 287 -2.53 11.35 17.20
N SER A 288 -2.74 12.53 16.61
CA SER A 288 -2.23 12.84 15.28
C SER A 288 -0.70 12.86 15.25
N ASN A 289 -0.12 11.78 14.74
CA ASN A 289 1.28 11.65 14.38
C ASN A 289 1.36 11.09 12.95
N VAL A 290 2.36 11.49 12.17
CA VAL A 290 2.61 11.01 10.80
C VAL A 290 2.75 9.48 10.75
N VAL A 291 3.32 8.87 11.80
CA VAL A 291 3.40 7.41 11.94
C VAL A 291 2.00 6.78 12.00
N ASN A 292 1.10 7.38 12.78
CA ASN A 292 -0.27 6.90 12.97
C ASN A 292 -1.10 7.03 11.68
N GLN A 293 -0.91 8.12 10.93
CA GLN A 293 -1.56 8.33 9.63
C GLN A 293 -1.25 7.22 8.61
N THR A 294 -0.06 6.61 8.71
CA THR A 294 0.34 5.52 7.80
C THR A 294 -0.54 4.28 7.96
N PHE A 295 -1.04 3.98 9.17
CA PHE A 295 -1.99 2.88 9.39
C PHE A 295 -3.28 3.09 8.60
N LEU A 296 -3.85 4.29 8.68
CA LEU A 296 -5.05 4.64 7.94
C LEU A 296 -4.79 4.57 6.43
N MET A 297 -3.66 5.10 5.96
CA MET A 297 -3.28 5.04 4.54
C MET A 297 -3.26 3.61 4.01
N VAL A 298 -2.62 2.68 4.73
CA VAL A 298 -2.58 1.26 4.34
C VAL A 298 -3.99 0.67 4.37
N ALA A 299 -4.77 0.85 5.44
CA ALA A 299 -6.14 0.34 5.53
C ALA A 299 -7.04 0.81 4.38
N LYS A 300 -6.95 2.09 3.99
CA LYS A 300 -7.71 2.64 2.85
C LYS A 300 -7.38 1.97 1.53
N THR A 301 -6.14 1.52 1.31
CA THR A 301 -5.79 0.79 0.07
C THR A 301 -6.43 -0.60 0.00
N TYR A 302 -6.50 -1.33 1.12
CA TYR A 302 -7.23 -2.60 1.20
C TYR A 302 -8.73 -2.37 1.02
N TYR A 303 -9.26 -1.29 1.62
CA TYR A 303 -10.68 -0.98 1.51
C TYR A 303 -11.05 -0.64 0.06
N TYR A 304 -10.23 0.17 -0.60
CA TYR A 304 -10.38 0.49 -2.01
C TYR A 304 -10.36 -0.77 -2.89
N GLY A 305 -9.40 -1.68 -2.68
CA GLY A 305 -9.29 -2.92 -3.45
C GLY A 305 -10.49 -3.85 -3.28
N ALA A 306 -11.03 -3.97 -2.08
CA ALA A 306 -12.17 -4.84 -1.79
C ALA A 306 -13.50 -4.30 -2.34
N TYR A 307 -13.72 -2.98 -2.27
CA TYR A 307 -15.01 -2.37 -2.63
C TYR A 307 -15.09 -1.89 -4.10
N CYS A 308 -13.96 -1.53 -4.72
CA CYS A 308 -13.96 -1.16 -6.14
C CYS A 308 -14.03 -2.40 -7.04
N SER A 309 -14.81 -2.32 -8.12
CA SER A 309 -14.79 -3.37 -9.15
C SER A 309 -13.43 -3.40 -9.88
N PRO A 310 -12.99 -4.56 -10.40
CA PRO A 310 -11.78 -4.64 -11.22
C PRO A 310 -11.78 -3.66 -12.40
N GLU A 311 -12.94 -3.45 -13.03
CA GLU A 311 -13.11 -2.51 -14.13
C GLU A 311 -12.91 -1.05 -13.69
N THR A 312 -13.45 -0.69 -12.51
CA THR A 312 -13.25 0.62 -11.90
C THR A 312 -11.78 0.86 -11.57
N ILE A 313 -11.10 -0.15 -11.02
CA ILE A 313 -9.67 -0.06 -10.71
C ILE A 313 -8.84 0.12 -11.99
N ASP A 314 -9.11 -0.66 -13.03
CA ASP A 314 -8.41 -0.56 -14.32
C ASP A 314 -8.64 0.83 -14.97
N PHE A 315 -9.86 1.36 -14.89
CA PHE A 315 -10.17 2.73 -15.32
C PHE A 315 -9.41 3.79 -14.52
N HIS A 316 -9.39 3.68 -13.19
CA HIS A 316 -8.64 4.59 -12.32
C HIS A 316 -7.14 4.54 -12.59
N ILE A 317 -6.58 3.36 -12.81
CA ILE A 317 -5.17 3.17 -13.18
C ILE A 317 -4.86 3.94 -14.48
N SER A 318 -5.69 3.78 -15.52
CA SER A 318 -5.52 4.51 -16.79
C SER A 318 -5.50 6.03 -16.55
N LYS A 319 -6.51 6.53 -15.83
CA LYS A 319 -6.69 7.96 -15.57
C LYS A 319 -5.59 8.57 -14.73
N VAL A 320 -5.19 7.89 -13.66
CA VAL A 320 -4.26 8.40 -12.64
C VAL A 320 -2.81 8.29 -13.10
N LEU A 321 -2.41 7.14 -13.64
CA LEU A 321 -1.01 6.88 -13.98
C LEU A 321 -0.65 7.23 -15.41
N PHE A 322 -1.60 7.17 -16.37
CA PHE A 322 -1.25 7.18 -17.79
C PHE A 322 -1.84 8.35 -18.59
N GLU A 323 -2.99 8.88 -18.20
CA GLU A 323 -3.64 10.00 -18.88
C GLU A 323 -3.29 11.34 -18.23
N ARG A 324 -2.67 12.25 -19.00
CA ARG A 324 -2.40 13.61 -18.51
C ARG A 324 -3.70 14.38 -18.30
N VAL A 325 -3.69 15.27 -17.31
CA VAL A 325 -4.77 16.24 -17.11
C VAL A 325 -4.54 17.42 -18.06
N VAL A 326 -5.58 17.81 -18.81
CA VAL A 326 -5.55 18.89 -19.81
C VAL A 326 -6.29 20.11 -19.27
#